data_AF-A0A1V4UT64-F1
#
_entry.id   AF-A0A1V4UT64-F1
#
_cell.length_a   1.000
_cell.length_b   1.000
_cell.length_c   1.000
_cell.angle_alpha   90.00
_cell.angle_beta   90.00
_cell.angle_gamma   90.00
#
_symmetry.space_group_name_H-M   'P 1'
#
loop_
_entity.id
_entity.type
_entity.pdbx_description
1 polymer ?
#
loop_
_entity_poly.entity_id
_entity_poly.type
_entity_poly.pdbx_seq_one_letter_code
_entity_poly.pdbx_strand_id
1 'polypeptide(L)'
;MRIPDDFLHYLSAHEDCSERLLFRAKDISAEELDVSIDAEAKRIRKMVRQVQTEVHRMEAFVRLRPLGPCVLYGYLKPRHRIGEIICDFFARRNPQTIVVLGNGHESWISFNYGGEILRKRGAKMAETLEQLKSSFNCSEEGRDVKDIWQAYYDSQYSPCHKSAKSSHKRMPRRDQKAAGLRMVQNKSIVTLDDF
;
A
#
# COMPACT_ATOMS: atom_id res chain seq x y z
N MET A 1 6.40 17.90 1.60
CA MET A 1 5.13 17.47 0.98
C MET A 1 4.10 18.50 1.41
N ARG A 2 3.53 19.24 0.45
CA ARG A 2 2.45 20.21 0.69
C ARG A 2 1.21 19.45 1.16
N ILE A 3 0.41 20.06 2.02
CA ILE A 3 -0.87 19.48 2.43
C ILE A 3 -1.81 19.50 1.21
N PRO A 4 -2.49 18.37 0.90
CA PRO A 4 -3.44 18.32 -0.19
C PRO A 4 -4.74 19.01 0.21
N ASP A 5 -5.50 19.51 -0.76
CA ASP A 5 -6.78 20.19 -0.47
C ASP A 5 -7.77 19.23 0.22
N ASP A 6 -7.75 17.94 -0.16
CA ASP A 6 -8.53 16.88 0.47
C ASP A 6 -7.91 16.34 1.78
N PHE A 7 -7.20 17.16 2.55
CA PHE A 7 -6.51 16.70 3.76
C PHE A 7 -7.47 16.09 4.80
N LEU A 8 -8.75 16.48 4.81
CA LEU A 8 -9.78 15.89 5.67
C LEU A 8 -9.94 14.39 5.42
N HIS A 9 -9.83 13.95 4.16
CA HIS A 9 -9.87 12.53 3.80
C HIS A 9 -8.71 11.78 4.47
N TYR A 10 -7.49 12.27 4.31
CA TYR A 10 -6.31 11.68 4.96
C TYR A 10 -6.38 11.77 6.49
N LEU A 11 -6.91 12.86 7.03
CA LEU A 11 -7.05 13.05 8.47
C LEU A 11 -8.02 12.03 9.07
N SER A 12 -9.16 11.79 8.42
CA SER A 12 -10.13 10.77 8.84
C SER A 12 -9.53 9.35 8.86
N ALA A 13 -8.59 9.08 7.95
CA ALA A 13 -7.89 7.80 7.89
C ALA A 13 -6.89 7.59 9.04
N HIS A 14 -6.45 8.65 9.73
CA HIS A 14 -5.52 8.51 10.86
C HIS A 14 -6.15 7.71 12.02
N GLU A 15 -5.35 6.89 12.69
CA GLU A 15 -5.80 5.98 13.76
C GLU A 15 -6.35 6.75 14.98
N ASP A 16 -5.62 7.78 15.43
CA ASP A 16 -6.01 8.64 16.56
C ASP A 16 -6.98 9.79 16.19
N CYS A 17 -7.64 9.71 15.04
CA CYS A 17 -8.54 10.77 14.59
C CYS A 17 -9.87 10.73 15.36
N SER A 18 -10.22 11.85 16.00
CA SER A 18 -11.49 12.02 16.71
C SER A 18 -12.47 12.88 15.89
N GLU A 19 -13.77 12.65 16.08
CA GLU A 19 -14.82 13.42 15.40
C GLU A 19 -14.74 14.92 15.71
N ARG A 20 -14.38 15.26 16.95
CA ARG A 20 -14.19 16.66 17.38
C ARG A 20 -13.05 17.33 16.61
N LEU A 21 -11.96 16.61 16.39
CA LEU A 21 -10.81 17.11 15.64
C LEU A 21 -11.17 17.28 14.16
N LEU A 22 -11.90 16.32 13.57
CA LEU A 22 -12.41 16.45 12.20
C LEU A 22 -13.34 17.66 12.05
N PHE A 23 -14.26 17.86 13.00
CA PHE A 23 -15.20 18.98 12.97
C PHE A 23 -14.45 20.32 12.96
N ARG A 24 -13.47 20.49 13.85
CA ARG A 24 -12.63 21.70 13.90
C ARG A 24 -11.79 21.90 12.65
N ALA A 25 -11.33 20.81 12.05
CA ALA A 25 -10.51 20.85 10.85
C ALA A 25 -11.30 21.24 9.60
N LYS A 26 -12.64 21.13 9.59
CA LYS A 26 -13.47 21.44 8.41
C LYS A 26 -13.40 22.90 7.99
N ASP A 27 -13.25 23.81 8.94
CA ASP A 27 -13.26 25.25 8.70
C ASP A 27 -11.87 25.80 8.33
N ILE A 28 -10.84 24.95 8.32
CA ILE A 28 -9.44 25.35 8.08
C ILE A 28 -9.06 24.99 6.65
N SER A 29 -8.49 25.94 5.90
CA SER A 29 -7.98 25.66 4.55
C SER A 29 -6.63 24.92 4.58
N ALA A 30 -6.31 24.18 3.52
CA ALA A 30 -5.03 23.47 3.43
C ALA A 30 -3.82 24.43 3.49
N GLU A 31 -3.96 25.64 2.95
CA GLU A 31 -2.92 26.67 2.95
C GLU A 31 -2.71 27.25 4.36
N GLU A 32 -3.80 27.59 5.06
CA GLU A 32 -3.75 27.99 6.47
C GLU A 32 -3.10 26.90 7.33
N LEU A 33 -3.46 25.64 7.06
CA LEU A 33 -2.93 24.51 7.80
C LEU A 33 -1.43 24.34 7.55
N ASP A 34 -0.86 24.72 6.40
CA ASP A 34 0.57 24.63 6.13
C ASP A 34 1.38 25.78 6.78
N VAL A 35 0.81 26.99 6.84
CA VAL A 35 1.48 28.20 7.37
C VAL A 35 1.30 28.35 8.88
N SER A 36 0.18 27.90 9.45
CA SER A 36 -0.17 28.15 10.86
C SER A 36 0.88 27.62 11.85
N ILE A 37 1.10 28.39 12.92
CA ILE A 37 2.04 28.08 14.00
C ILE A 37 1.31 27.46 15.20
N ASP A 38 -0.03 27.47 15.19
CA ASP A 38 -0.86 26.95 16.25
C ASP A 38 -0.59 25.46 16.54
N ALA A 39 -0.71 25.07 17.80
CA ALA A 39 -0.41 23.72 18.25
C ALA A 39 -1.40 22.69 17.66
N GLU A 40 -2.68 23.04 17.51
CA GLU A 40 -3.70 22.16 16.92
C GLU A 40 -3.45 21.99 15.42
N ALA A 41 -3.20 23.10 14.70
CA ALA A 41 -2.82 23.07 13.28
C ALA A 41 -1.56 22.22 13.02
N LYS A 42 -0.52 22.36 13.85
CA LYS A 42 0.70 21.53 13.78
C LYS A 42 0.39 20.06 14.00
N ARG A 43 -0.49 19.73 14.95
CA ARG A 43 -0.92 18.36 15.23
C ARG A 43 -1.64 17.75 14.03
N ILE A 44 -2.63 18.45 13.47
CA ILE A 44 -3.38 18.02 12.29
C ILE A 44 -2.42 17.78 11.12
N ARG A 45 -1.55 18.75 10.82
CA ARG A 45 -0.54 18.64 9.77
C ARG A 45 0.35 17.42 9.96
N LYS A 46 0.79 17.14 11.19
CA LYS A 46 1.60 15.96 11.51
C LYS A 46 0.83 14.66 11.24
N MET A 47 -0.43 14.59 11.64
CA MET A 47 -1.29 13.41 11.41
C MET A 47 -1.50 13.15 9.92
N VAL A 48 -1.85 14.19 9.14
CA VAL A 48 -2.02 14.08 7.68
C VAL A 48 -0.73 13.58 7.03
N ARG A 49 0.42 14.16 7.37
CA ARG A 49 1.73 13.73 6.81
C ARG A 49 2.08 12.29 7.16
N GLN A 50 1.71 11.82 8.35
CA GLN A 50 1.92 10.42 8.72
C GLN A 50 1.11 9.48 7.82
N VAL A 51 -0.17 9.79 7.60
CA VAL A 51 -1.05 9.02 6.70
C VAL A 51 -0.51 9.07 5.28
N GLN A 52 -0.17 10.24 4.73
CA GLN A 52 0.37 10.36 3.38
C GLN A 52 1.67 9.58 3.20
N THR A 53 2.57 9.64 4.19
CA THR A 53 3.84 8.89 4.15
C THR A 53 3.58 7.39 4.12
N GLU A 54 2.64 6.91 4.93
CA GLU A 54 2.27 5.51 4.94
C GLU A 54 1.62 5.10 3.61
N VAL A 55 0.70 5.92 3.07
CA VAL A 55 0.06 5.69 1.78
C VAL A 55 1.12 5.54 0.69
N HIS A 56 2.00 6.53 0.55
CA HIS A 56 3.08 6.51 -0.43
C HIS A 56 3.98 5.26 -0.32
N ARG A 57 4.25 4.80 0.91
CA ARG A 57 5.03 3.58 1.12
C ARG A 57 4.26 2.33 0.74
N MET A 58 2.98 2.25 1.05
CA MET A 58 2.16 1.08 0.71
C MET A 58 1.94 0.98 -0.80
N GLU A 59 1.73 2.11 -1.49
CA GLU A 59 1.70 2.16 -2.95
C GLU A 59 2.98 1.61 -3.60
N ALA A 60 4.13 1.83 -2.94
CA ALA A 60 5.44 1.37 -3.43
C ALA A 60 5.78 -0.08 -3.03
N PHE A 61 5.35 -0.54 -1.85
CA PHE A 61 5.80 -1.80 -1.27
C PHE A 61 4.82 -2.95 -1.42
N VAL A 62 3.52 -2.68 -1.51
CA VAL A 62 2.51 -3.73 -1.71
C VAL A 62 2.77 -4.43 -3.03
N ARG A 63 2.87 -5.76 -2.98
CA ARG A 63 3.06 -6.61 -4.15
C ARG A 63 1.78 -7.36 -4.42
N LEU A 64 1.22 -7.12 -5.60
CA LEU A 64 0.05 -7.81 -6.09
C LEU A 64 0.44 -9.13 -6.75
N ARG A 65 -0.40 -10.13 -6.55
CA ARG A 65 -0.34 -11.42 -7.24
C ARG A 65 -1.64 -11.62 -8.01
N PRO A 66 -1.58 -12.14 -9.24
CA PRO A 66 -2.78 -12.51 -9.96
C PRO A 66 -3.44 -13.73 -9.35
N LEU A 67 -4.76 -13.75 -9.41
CA LEU A 67 -5.61 -14.90 -9.15
C LEU A 67 -6.56 -15.06 -10.34
N GLY A 68 -6.14 -15.89 -11.31
CA GLY A 68 -6.76 -15.95 -12.62
C GLY A 68 -6.72 -14.61 -13.37
N PRO A 69 -7.63 -14.38 -14.35
CA PRO A 69 -7.52 -13.27 -15.28
C PRO A 69 -8.00 -11.91 -14.74
N CYS A 70 -8.89 -11.91 -13.74
CA CYS A 70 -9.63 -10.70 -13.35
C CYS A 70 -9.42 -10.26 -11.90
N VAL A 71 -8.58 -10.96 -11.13
CA VAL A 71 -8.36 -10.66 -9.70
C VAL A 71 -6.89 -10.46 -9.41
N LEU A 72 -6.56 -9.38 -8.71
CA LEU A 72 -5.25 -9.11 -8.13
C LEU A 72 -5.39 -9.09 -6.62
N TYR A 73 -4.51 -9.77 -5.90
CA TYR A 73 -4.53 -9.77 -4.45
C TYR A 73 -3.16 -9.47 -3.83
N GLY A 74 -3.15 -8.89 -2.63
CA GLY A 74 -1.92 -8.53 -1.94
C GLY A 74 -2.10 -8.45 -0.42
N TYR A 75 -1.01 -8.69 0.30
CA TYR A 75 -0.99 -8.52 1.75
C TYR A 75 -0.84 -7.04 2.11
N LEU A 76 -1.70 -6.57 3.02
CA LEU A 76 -1.64 -5.22 3.57
C LEU A 76 -2.07 -5.23 5.04
N LYS A 77 -1.19 -4.76 5.93
CA LYS A 77 -1.47 -4.53 7.34
C LYS A 77 -1.08 -3.10 7.70
N PRO A 78 -1.97 -2.13 7.46
CA PRO A 78 -1.67 -0.73 7.71
C PRO A 78 -1.81 -0.41 9.21
N ARG A 79 -1.15 0.66 9.65
CA ARG A 79 -1.36 1.29 10.96
C ARG A 79 -2.60 2.17 10.92
N HIS A 80 -2.72 2.97 9.87
CA HIS A 80 -3.87 3.85 9.67
C HIS A 80 -4.96 3.16 8.85
N ARG A 81 -6.16 3.74 8.85
CA ARG A 81 -7.32 3.27 8.08
C ARG A 81 -7.18 3.65 6.60
N ILE A 82 -6.12 3.17 5.95
CA ILE A 82 -5.75 3.49 4.57
C ILE A 82 -6.04 2.36 3.57
N GLY A 83 -6.55 1.21 4.04
CA GLY A 83 -6.76 0.04 3.19
C GLY A 83 -7.59 0.33 1.93
N GLU A 84 -8.67 1.10 2.07
CA GLU A 84 -9.52 1.54 0.95
C GLU A 84 -8.77 2.48 -0.01
N ILE A 85 -7.98 3.41 0.53
CA ILE A 85 -7.19 4.37 -0.27
C ILE A 85 -6.22 3.61 -1.18
N ILE A 86 -5.51 2.63 -0.62
CA ILE A 86 -4.53 1.83 -1.36
C ILE A 86 -5.22 0.89 -2.35
N CYS A 87 -6.33 0.28 -1.95
CA CYS A 87 -7.08 -0.62 -2.82
C CYS A 87 -7.63 0.12 -4.05
N ASP A 88 -8.20 1.32 -3.85
CA ASP A 88 -8.68 2.19 -4.91
C ASP A 88 -7.56 2.64 -5.85
N PHE A 89 -6.39 2.97 -5.32
CA PHE A 89 -5.23 3.34 -6.12
C PHE A 89 -4.83 2.23 -7.10
N PHE A 90 -4.77 0.98 -6.63
CA PHE A 90 -4.47 -0.15 -7.50
C PHE A 90 -5.61 -0.49 -8.46
N ALA A 91 -6.88 -0.34 -8.05
CA ALA A 91 -8.03 -0.53 -8.94
C ALA A 91 -8.08 0.51 -10.06
N ARG A 92 -7.71 1.77 -9.78
CA ARG A 92 -7.57 2.81 -10.81
C ARG A 92 -6.50 2.48 -11.85
N ARG A 93 -5.39 1.87 -11.40
CA ARG A 93 -4.27 1.46 -12.26
C ARG A 93 -4.54 0.21 -13.09
N ASN A 94 -5.42 -0.66 -12.61
CA ASN A 94 -5.80 -1.91 -13.27
C ASN A 94 -7.31 -1.90 -13.55
N PRO A 95 -7.77 -1.11 -14.54
CA PRO A 95 -9.19 -1.03 -14.87
C PRO A 95 -9.73 -2.43 -15.21
N GLN A 96 -11.02 -2.67 -14.92
CA GLN A 96 -11.68 -3.96 -15.14
C GLN A 96 -11.09 -5.14 -14.35
N THR A 97 -10.22 -4.88 -13.37
CA THR A 97 -9.65 -5.90 -12.49
C THR A 97 -10.10 -5.67 -11.06
N ILE A 98 -10.51 -6.74 -10.37
CA ILE A 98 -10.85 -6.70 -8.95
C ILE A 98 -9.55 -6.72 -8.16
N VAL A 99 -9.32 -5.69 -7.34
CA VAL A 99 -8.18 -5.65 -6.42
C VAL A 99 -8.65 -6.00 -5.03
N VAL A 100 -7.95 -6.95 -4.39
CA VAL A 100 -8.20 -7.40 -3.02
C VAL A 100 -6.94 -7.21 -2.20
N LEU A 101 -7.00 -6.31 -1.22
CA LEU A 101 -5.93 -6.15 -0.23
C LEU A 101 -6.42 -6.63 1.12
N GLY A 102 -5.57 -7.28 1.89
CA GLY A 102 -6.01 -7.71 3.21
C GLY A 102 -4.94 -8.31 4.07
N ASN A 103 -5.38 -8.68 5.27
CA ASN A 103 -4.59 -9.39 6.24
C ASN A 103 -5.42 -10.54 6.83
N GLY A 104 -4.97 -11.11 7.95
CA GLY A 104 -5.67 -12.21 8.61
C GLY A 104 -7.00 -11.83 9.27
N HIS A 105 -7.36 -10.55 9.33
CA HIS A 105 -8.53 -10.06 10.07
C HIS A 105 -9.52 -9.31 9.18
N GLU A 106 -9.03 -8.54 8.22
CA GLU A 106 -9.86 -7.70 7.35
C GLU A 106 -9.37 -7.74 5.89
N SER A 107 -10.29 -7.48 4.97
CA SER A 107 -10.01 -7.33 3.55
C SER A 107 -10.75 -6.13 2.97
N TRP A 108 -10.09 -5.48 2.02
CA TRP A 108 -10.60 -4.36 1.23
C TRP A 108 -10.63 -4.81 -0.22
N ILE A 109 -11.77 -4.58 -0.87
CA ILE A 109 -12.00 -4.94 -2.25
C ILE A 109 -12.39 -3.67 -2.99
N SER A 110 -11.68 -3.37 -4.07
CA SER A 110 -11.99 -2.27 -4.97
C SER A 110 -12.02 -2.76 -6.41
N PHE A 111 -13.01 -2.31 -7.17
CA PHE A 111 -13.15 -2.59 -8.59
C PHE A 111 -13.49 -1.30 -9.32
N ASN A 112 -12.74 -1.00 -10.39
CA ASN A 112 -12.95 0.20 -11.19
C ASN A 112 -13.52 -0.18 -12.56
N TYR A 113 -14.70 0.36 -12.87
CA TYR A 113 -15.36 0.22 -14.16
C TYR A 113 -15.92 1.56 -14.61
N GLY A 114 -15.55 2.01 -15.81
CA GLY A 114 -16.06 3.26 -16.36
C GLY A 114 -15.69 4.53 -15.58
N GLY A 115 -14.67 4.46 -14.71
CA GLY A 115 -14.25 5.58 -13.85
C GLY A 115 -14.92 5.59 -12.48
N GLU A 116 -15.90 4.73 -12.24
CA GLU A 116 -16.53 4.54 -10.93
C GLU A 116 -15.83 3.42 -10.16
N ILE A 117 -15.66 3.64 -8.85
CA ILE A 117 -15.04 2.65 -7.95
C ILE A 117 -16.10 2.03 -7.07
N LEU A 118 -16.28 0.73 -7.25
CA LEU A 118 -17.05 -0.12 -6.36
C LEU A 118 -16.16 -0.60 -5.23
N ARG A 119 -16.60 -0.38 -3.98
CA ARG A 119 -15.88 -0.76 -2.77
C ARG A 119 -16.66 -1.79 -1.97
N LYS A 120 -15.98 -2.79 -1.43
CA LYS A 120 -16.55 -3.72 -0.45
C LYS A 120 -15.50 -4.04 0.62
N ARG A 121 -15.95 -4.11 1.88
CA ARG A 121 -15.14 -4.61 2.99
C ARG A 121 -15.51 -6.06 3.26
N GLY A 122 -14.51 -6.94 3.32
CA GLY A 122 -14.67 -8.33 3.70
C GLY A 122 -14.06 -8.63 5.06
N ALA A 123 -14.29 -9.86 5.53
CA ALA A 123 -13.69 -10.38 6.75
C ALA A 123 -12.23 -10.79 6.46
N LYS A 124 -11.88 -12.07 6.58
CA LYS A 124 -10.48 -12.49 6.35
C LYS A 124 -10.14 -12.49 4.85
N MET A 125 -8.89 -12.18 4.53
CA MET A 125 -8.39 -12.26 3.16
C MET A 125 -8.55 -13.67 2.57
N ALA A 126 -8.23 -14.72 3.34
CA ALA A 126 -8.36 -16.11 2.88
C ALA A 126 -9.81 -16.46 2.47
N GLU A 127 -10.77 -16.16 3.35
CA GLU A 127 -12.20 -16.38 3.10
C GLU A 127 -12.69 -15.61 1.87
N THR A 128 -12.24 -14.35 1.72
CA THR A 128 -12.57 -13.51 0.56
C THR A 128 -12.02 -14.10 -0.74
N LEU A 129 -10.79 -14.60 -0.72
CA LEU A 129 -10.15 -15.20 -1.90
C LEU A 129 -10.78 -16.54 -2.25
N GLU A 130 -11.16 -17.37 -1.28
CA GLU A 130 -11.87 -18.64 -1.52
C GLU A 130 -13.25 -18.43 -2.17
N GLN A 131 -13.99 -17.40 -1.73
CA GLN A 131 -15.26 -17.00 -2.35
C GLN A 131 -15.07 -16.58 -3.81
N LEU A 132 -14.01 -15.82 -4.09
CA LEU A 132 -13.68 -15.41 -5.46
C LEU A 132 -13.19 -16.59 -6.32
N LYS A 133 -12.32 -17.46 -5.78
CA LYS A 133 -11.88 -18.70 -6.46
C LYS A 133 -13.08 -19.55 -6.88
N SER A 134 -14.03 -19.76 -5.97
CA SER A 134 -15.23 -20.56 -6.22
C SER A 134 -16.17 -19.91 -7.25
N SER A 135 -16.23 -18.58 -7.30
CA SER A 135 -17.12 -17.85 -8.22
C SER A 135 -16.56 -17.76 -9.64
N PHE A 136 -15.23 -17.70 -9.79
CA PHE A 136 -14.57 -17.45 -11.08
C PHE A 136 -13.80 -18.64 -11.65
N ASN A 137 -13.77 -19.81 -10.98
CA ASN A 137 -12.96 -20.98 -11.36
C ASN A 137 -11.49 -20.60 -11.67
N CYS A 138 -10.92 -19.66 -10.92
CA CYS A 138 -9.57 -19.16 -11.16
C CYS A 138 -8.50 -20.10 -10.58
N SER A 139 -7.55 -20.54 -11.40
CA SER A 139 -6.28 -21.13 -10.96
C SER A 139 -5.17 -20.09 -10.87
N GLU A 140 -4.11 -20.38 -10.10
CA GLU A 140 -2.91 -19.53 -9.98
C GLU A 140 -1.94 -19.75 -11.16
N GLU A 141 -2.46 -19.84 -12.39
CA GLU A 141 -1.66 -20.06 -13.59
C GLU A 141 -1.11 -18.75 -14.14
N GLY A 142 0.04 -18.32 -13.60
CA GLY A 142 0.90 -17.33 -14.25
C GLY A 142 1.88 -18.02 -15.19
N ARG A 143 2.07 -17.51 -16.41
CA ARG A 143 3.27 -17.85 -17.21
C ARG A 143 4.51 -17.51 -16.37
N ASP A 144 5.47 -18.42 -16.33
CA ASP A 144 6.71 -18.23 -15.59
C ASP A 144 7.62 -17.20 -16.30
N VAL A 145 7.26 -15.92 -16.19
CA VAL A 145 8.07 -14.80 -16.70
C VAL A 145 9.12 -14.39 -15.67
N LYS A 146 9.13 -15.04 -14.49
CA LYS A 146 10.01 -14.68 -13.38
C LYS A 146 11.47 -14.78 -13.78
N ASP A 147 11.83 -15.85 -14.49
CA ASP A 147 13.21 -16.12 -14.91
C ASP A 147 13.70 -15.09 -15.94
N ILE A 148 12.83 -14.64 -16.85
CA ILE A 148 13.14 -13.60 -17.84
C ILE A 148 13.43 -12.27 -17.14
N TRP A 149 12.57 -11.87 -16.20
CA TRP A 149 12.76 -10.66 -15.43
C TRP A 149 14.01 -10.73 -14.55
N GLN A 150 14.27 -11.89 -13.94
CA GLN A 150 15.45 -12.10 -13.12
C GLN A 150 16.73 -11.91 -13.94
N ALA A 151 16.83 -12.57 -15.11
CA ALA A 151 17.95 -12.41 -16.02
C ALA A 151 18.16 -10.94 -16.47
N TYR A 152 17.08 -10.22 -16.76
CA TYR A 152 17.15 -8.80 -17.09
C TYR A 152 17.70 -7.97 -15.94
N TYR A 153 17.18 -8.13 -14.71
CA TYR A 153 17.66 -7.37 -13.55
C TYR A 153 19.11 -7.69 -13.20
N ASP A 154 19.52 -8.96 -13.34
CA ASP A 154 20.90 -9.37 -13.11
C ASP A 154 21.85 -8.73 -14.12
N SER A 155 21.43 -8.59 -15.39
CA SER A 155 22.22 -7.90 -16.42
C SER A 155 22.44 -6.40 -16.13
N GLN A 156 21.52 -5.76 -15.40
CA GLN A 156 21.61 -4.34 -15.01
C GLN A 156 22.32 -4.14 -13.67
N TYR A 157 22.66 -5.23 -12.98
CA TYR A 157 23.20 -5.16 -11.64
C TYR A 157 24.67 -4.74 -11.65
N SER A 158 24.97 -3.62 -10.97
CA SER A 158 26.33 -3.13 -10.78
C SER A 158 26.66 -2.99 -9.28
N PRO A 159 27.67 -3.70 -8.76
CA PRO A 159 28.02 -3.70 -7.33
C PRO A 159 28.30 -2.31 -6.75
N CYS A 160 28.83 -1.40 -7.57
CA CYS A 160 29.24 -0.04 -7.20
C CYS A 160 28.07 0.85 -6.73
N HIS A 161 26.82 0.49 -7.02
CA HIS A 161 25.63 1.23 -6.58
C HIS A 161 25.08 0.79 -5.21
N LYS A 162 25.74 -0.13 -4.50
CA LYS A 162 25.32 -0.61 -3.18
C LYS A 162 25.54 0.45 -2.09
N SER A 163 24.51 1.26 -1.83
CA SER A 163 24.43 2.06 -0.59
C SER A 163 23.41 1.45 0.36
N ALA A 164 23.81 0.40 1.09
CA ALA A 164 22.94 -0.30 2.05
C ALA A 164 22.26 0.67 3.04
N LYS A 165 22.97 1.69 3.51
CA LYS A 165 22.44 2.74 4.40
C LYS A 165 21.29 3.54 3.77
N SER A 166 21.39 3.89 2.48
CA SER A 166 20.35 4.63 1.74
C SER A 166 19.11 3.76 1.54
N SER A 167 19.30 2.48 1.19
CA SER A 167 18.20 1.52 1.03
C SER A 167 17.39 1.35 2.33
N HIS A 168 18.06 1.19 3.47
CA HIS A 168 17.39 1.08 4.77
C HIS A 168 16.61 2.35 5.16
N LYS A 169 17.10 3.54 4.78
CA LYS A 169 16.40 4.82 5.02
C LYS A 169 15.16 4.97 4.14
N ARG A 170 15.23 4.53 2.88
CA ARG A 170 14.13 4.62 1.90
C ARG A 170 13.08 3.53 2.10
N MET A 171 13.46 2.39 2.66
CA MET A 171 12.58 1.24 2.87
C MET A 171 12.64 0.79 4.34
N PRO A 172 11.94 1.46 5.26
CA PRO A 172 11.98 1.10 6.67
C PRO A 172 11.35 -0.28 6.94
N ARG A 173 11.93 -1.03 7.88
CA ARG A 173 11.50 -2.40 8.20
C ARG A 173 10.02 -2.52 8.60
N ARG A 174 9.47 -1.48 9.23
CA ARG A 174 8.07 -1.45 9.65
C ARG A 174 7.13 -1.54 8.45
N ASP A 175 7.38 -0.73 7.43
CA ASP A 175 6.52 -0.65 6.24
C ASP A 175 6.71 -1.88 5.35
N GLN A 176 7.92 -2.44 5.31
CA GLN A 176 8.15 -3.72 4.64
C GLN A 176 7.25 -4.83 5.22
N LYS A 177 7.19 -4.93 6.56
CA LYS A 177 6.33 -5.91 7.24
C LYS A 177 4.85 -5.62 6.99
N ALA A 178 4.44 -4.35 6.98
CA ALA A 178 3.06 -3.94 6.67
C ALA A 178 2.62 -4.38 5.26
N ALA A 179 3.53 -4.33 4.28
CA ALA A 179 3.32 -4.81 2.91
C ALA A 179 3.58 -6.31 2.71
N GLY A 180 3.91 -7.06 3.77
CA GLY A 180 4.14 -8.51 3.69
C GLY A 180 5.44 -8.91 3.00
N LEU A 181 6.39 -7.99 2.85
CA LEU A 181 7.71 -8.28 2.29
C LEU A 181 8.52 -9.13 3.28
N ARG A 182 8.82 -10.38 2.91
CA ARG A 182 9.82 -11.21 3.58
C ARG A 182 11.18 -10.94 2.93
N MET A 183 11.96 -10.04 3.51
CA MET A 183 13.39 -10.00 3.19
C MET A 183 14.05 -11.19 3.88
N VAL A 184 14.75 -12.03 3.09
CA VAL A 184 15.77 -12.94 3.64
C VAL A 184 16.74 -12.05 4.41
N GLN A 185 16.74 -12.20 5.73
CA GLN A 185 17.75 -11.58 6.56
C GLN A 185 19.04 -12.34 6.30
N ASN A 186 19.80 -11.94 5.27
CA ASN A 186 21.19 -12.36 5.13
C ASN A 186 21.97 -11.75 6.30
N LYS A 187 21.99 -12.48 7.43
CA LYS A 187 23.01 -12.35 8.47
C LYS A 187 24.30 -13.09 8.10
N SER A 188 24.35 -13.75 6.94
CA SER A 188 25.57 -14.18 6.27
C SER A 188 25.55 -13.61 4.86
N ILE A 189 26.61 -12.88 4.50
CA ILE A 189 26.93 -12.66 3.10
C ILE A 189 27.30 -14.04 2.56
N VAL A 190 26.35 -14.72 1.93
CA VAL A 190 26.65 -15.76 0.95
C VAL A 190 26.58 -15.04 -0.38
N THR A 191 27.75 -14.87 -1.00
CA THR A 191 27.91 -14.38 -2.36
C THR A 191 27.47 -15.45 -3.35
N LEU A 192 27.12 -15.03 -4.58
CA LEU A 192 26.74 -15.91 -5.69
C LEU A 192 27.89 -16.84 -6.18
N ASP A 193 29.02 -16.86 -5.48
CA ASP A 193 30.16 -17.76 -5.74
C ASP A 193 30.01 -19.13 -5.06
N ASP A 194 28.95 -19.34 -4.26
CA ASP A 194 28.67 -20.59 -3.55
C ASP A 194 27.56 -21.45 -4.22
N PHE A 195 27.26 -21.23 -5.51
CA PHE A 195 26.39 -22.09 -6.33
C PHE A 195 27.09 -22.52 -7.63
#